data_AF-A0A4U0W3P0-F1
#
_entry.id   AF-A0A4U0W3P0-F1
#
_cell.length_a   1.000
_cell.length_b   1.000
_cell.length_c   1.000
_cell.angle_alpha   90.00
_cell.angle_beta   90.00
_cell.angle_gamma   90.00
#
_symmetry.space_group_name_H-M   'P 1'
#
loop_
_entity.id
_entity.type
_entity.pdbx_description
1 polymer ?
#
loop_
_entity_poly.entity_id
_entity_poly.type
_entity_poly.pdbx_seq_one_letter_code
_entity_poly.pdbx_strand_id
1 'polypeptide(L)'
;MNAANMNPATAQAFEGMMQQKQASPRSSSHLPPRPSTHLRAPSAQMKDFMSLYSNLVERCFLSCCQDFTSKALSSKEESCVMNCADKFLKHSERVGLRFSEQNAEMMARAGQR
;
A
#
# COMPACT_ATOMS: atom_id res chain seq x y z
N MET A 1 -20.61 -13.91 13.67
CA MET A 1 -19.59 -14.77 14.31
C MET A 1 -19.13 -14.09 15.60
N ASN A 2 -19.20 -14.79 16.75
CA ASN A 2 -19.13 -14.21 18.10
C ASN A 2 -17.70 -14.03 18.66
N ALA A 3 -17.53 -12.98 19.46
CA ALA A 3 -16.30 -12.46 20.06
C ALA A 3 -15.86 -13.19 21.36
N ALA A 4 -16.01 -14.52 21.43
CA ALA A 4 -15.79 -15.28 22.68
C ALA A 4 -14.37 -15.88 22.83
N ASN A 5 -13.39 -15.44 22.03
CA ASN A 5 -12.01 -15.93 22.15
C ASN A 5 -11.00 -14.81 21.91
N MET A 6 -10.83 -13.95 22.92
CA MET A 6 -9.67 -13.05 23.02
C MET A 6 -8.99 -13.27 24.37
N ASN A 7 -7.67 -13.44 24.31
CA ASN A 7 -6.80 -13.75 25.44
C ASN A 7 -6.71 -12.54 26.41
N PRO A 8 -6.85 -12.72 27.73
CA PRO A 8 -6.72 -11.64 28.73
C PRO A 8 -5.36 -10.90 28.69
N ALA A 9 -4.34 -11.44 28.02
CA ALA A 9 -3.05 -10.79 27.83
C ALA A 9 -3.10 -9.49 26.99
N THR A 10 -4.09 -9.30 26.10
CA THR A 10 -4.21 -8.05 25.32
C THR A 10 -4.80 -6.89 26.11
N ALA A 11 -5.56 -7.15 27.19
CA ALA A 11 -6.18 -6.10 27.99
C ALA A 11 -5.18 -5.39 28.92
N GLN A 12 -4.20 -6.12 29.46
CA GLN A 12 -3.25 -5.60 30.45
C GLN A 12 -2.09 -4.80 29.82
N ALA A 13 -1.90 -4.88 28.50
CA ALA A 13 -0.87 -4.10 27.80
C ALA A 13 -1.24 -2.61 27.64
N PHE A 14 -2.52 -2.26 27.72
CA PHE A 14 -2.99 -0.90 27.45
C PHE A 14 -2.94 0.03 28.67
N GLU A 15 -3.08 -0.51 29.88
CA GLU A 15 -3.03 0.29 31.13
C GLU A 15 -1.61 0.78 31.49
N GLY A 16 -0.56 0.11 31.02
CA GLY A 16 0.82 0.48 31.33
C GLY A 16 1.39 1.68 30.55
N MET A 17 0.73 2.15 29.49
CA MET A 17 1.30 3.12 28.55
C MET A 17 0.88 4.59 28.78
N MET A 18 -0.02 4.88 29.74
CA MET A 18 -0.65 6.20 29.86
C MET A 18 -0.12 7.12 30.99
N GLN A 19 0.79 6.68 31.86
CA GLN A 19 1.08 7.44 33.09
C GLN A 19 2.45 8.09 33.23
N GLN A 20 3.38 8.01 32.27
CA GLN A 20 4.73 8.53 32.53
C GLN A 20 5.44 9.17 31.33
N LYS A 21 5.09 10.43 31.01
CA LYS A 21 6.07 11.44 30.59
C LYS A 21 5.45 12.83 30.43
N GLN A 22 5.22 13.50 31.56
CA GLN A 22 5.43 14.94 31.63
C GLN A 22 6.92 15.15 31.96
N ALA A 23 7.67 15.75 31.03
CA ALA A 23 8.92 16.51 31.22
C ALA A 23 9.75 16.48 29.92
N SER A 24 9.78 17.61 29.23
CA SER A 24 10.85 17.98 28.30
C SER A 24 11.99 18.61 29.12
N PRO A 25 13.27 18.49 28.73
CA PRO A 25 13.80 19.48 27.77
C PRO A 25 14.69 18.88 26.67
N ARG A 26 14.75 19.65 25.56
CA ARG A 26 15.68 19.60 24.43
C ARG A 26 17.07 19.01 24.74
N SER A 27 17.49 18.00 23.99
CA SER A 27 18.85 17.95 23.40
C SER A 27 18.88 16.97 22.23
N SER A 28 19.76 17.29 21.28
CA SER A 28 19.93 16.72 19.96
C SER A 28 20.39 15.25 19.97
N SER A 29 20.20 14.61 18.81
CA SER A 29 20.76 13.32 18.37
C SER A 29 20.09 12.03 18.88
N HIS A 30 19.70 11.20 17.91
CA HIS A 30 19.14 9.86 18.05
C HIS A 30 17.68 9.76 18.52
N LEU A 31 16.76 9.88 17.55
CA LEU A 31 15.49 9.14 17.61
C LEU A 31 15.51 8.04 16.53
N PRO A 32 15.29 6.76 16.87
CA PRO A 32 14.90 5.76 15.88
C PRO A 32 13.57 6.20 15.23
N PRO A 33 13.33 5.91 13.94
CA PRO A 33 12.08 6.29 13.30
C PRO A 33 10.93 5.58 14.01
N ARG A 34 10.00 6.39 14.54
CA ARG A 34 8.70 5.98 15.06
C ARG A 34 8.07 4.98 14.07
N PRO A 35 7.59 3.78 14.48
CA PRO A 35 6.70 3.00 13.64
C PRO A 35 5.33 3.68 13.70
N SER A 36 5.21 4.81 13.00
CA SER A 36 3.92 5.34 12.62
C SER A 36 3.41 4.42 11.53
N THR A 37 2.56 3.45 11.88
CA THR A 37 1.51 3.05 10.93
C THR A 37 0.71 4.31 10.68
N HIS A 38 1.17 5.11 9.71
CA HIS A 38 0.41 6.22 9.16
C HIS A 38 -0.87 5.57 8.66
N LEU A 39 -1.97 5.72 9.40
CA LEU A 39 -3.28 5.70 8.77
C LEU A 39 -3.24 6.91 7.82
N ARG A 40 -2.74 6.66 6.61
CA ARG A 40 -2.63 7.65 5.55
C ARG A 40 -4.03 8.24 5.42
N ALA A 41 -4.13 9.57 5.41
CA ALA A 41 -5.42 10.24 5.41
C ALA A 41 -6.34 9.56 4.38
N PRO A 42 -7.63 9.30 4.67
CA PRO A 42 -8.52 8.59 3.76
C PRO A 42 -8.52 9.18 2.35
N SER A 43 -8.36 10.51 2.27
CA SER A 43 -8.22 11.25 1.03
C SER A 43 -6.96 10.92 0.22
N ALA A 44 -5.84 10.60 0.88
CA ALA A 44 -4.60 10.25 0.21
C ALA A 44 -4.63 8.80 -0.30
N GLN A 45 -5.26 7.88 0.43
CA GLN A 45 -5.45 6.50 -0.02
C GLN A 45 -6.42 6.39 -1.21
N MET A 46 -7.49 7.20 -1.20
CA MET A 46 -8.41 7.32 -2.34
C MET A 46 -7.71 7.88 -3.59
N LYS A 47 -6.81 8.85 -3.42
CA LYS A 47 -6.01 9.41 -4.52
C LYS A 47 -5.12 8.36 -5.16
N ASP A 48 -4.45 7.51 -4.36
CA ASP A 48 -3.62 6.44 -4.93
C ASP A 48 -4.45 5.43 -5.70
N PHE A 49 -5.63 5.08 -5.19
CA PHE A 49 -6.54 4.17 -5.88
C PHE A 49 -7.01 4.74 -7.22
N MET A 50 -7.39 6.02 -7.25
CA MET A 50 -7.76 6.70 -8.49
C MET A 50 -6.60 6.74 -9.49
N SER A 51 -5.37 7.02 -9.03
CA SER A 51 -4.19 6.96 -9.89
C SER A 51 -3.92 5.55 -10.41
N LEU A 52 -4.05 4.51 -9.58
CA LEU A 52 -3.90 3.12 -10.01
C LEU A 52 -4.93 2.75 -11.08
N TYR A 53 -6.19 3.14 -10.87
CA TYR A 53 -7.27 2.90 -11.80
C TYR A 53 -7.04 3.59 -13.16
N SER A 54 -6.67 4.88 -13.16
CA SER A 54 -6.39 5.61 -14.40
C SER A 54 -5.25 4.96 -15.20
N ASN A 55 -4.16 4.57 -14.54
CA ASN A 55 -3.04 3.89 -15.19
C ASN A 55 -3.43 2.51 -15.76
N LEU A 56 -4.26 1.76 -15.03
CA LEU A 56 -4.78 0.48 -15.49
C LEU A 56 -5.59 0.64 -16.78
N VAL A 57 -6.55 1.57 -16.76
CA VAL A 57 -7.46 1.81 -17.90
C VAL A 57 -6.67 2.26 -19.12
N GLU A 58 -5.76 3.23 -18.98
CA GLU A 58 -4.93 3.72 -20.08
C GLU A 58 -4.10 2.58 -20.70
N ARG A 59 -3.44 1.78 -19.87
CA ARG A 59 -2.55 0.72 -20.33
C ARG A 59 -3.30 -0.41 -21.04
N CYS A 60 -4.44 -0.84 -20.48
CA CYS A 60 -5.24 -1.88 -21.12
C CYS A 60 -5.92 -1.37 -22.39
N PHE A 61 -6.34 -0.10 -22.44
CA PHE A 61 -6.85 0.50 -23.66
C PHE A 61 -5.81 0.50 -24.78
N LEU A 62 -4.59 1.01 -24.51
CA LEU A 62 -3.52 1.07 -25.51
C LEU A 62 -3.04 -0.31 -25.99
N SER A 63 -3.12 -1.33 -25.14
CA SER A 63 -2.63 -2.67 -25.47
C SER A 63 -3.70 -3.56 -26.11
N CYS A 64 -4.97 -3.42 -25.70
CA CYS A 64 -6.04 -4.34 -26.07
C CYS A 64 -7.03 -3.75 -27.07
N CYS A 65 -7.33 -2.45 -27.05
CA CYS A 65 -8.29 -1.84 -27.96
C CYS A 65 -7.58 -1.37 -29.23
N GLN A 66 -7.55 -2.24 -30.24
CA GLN A 66 -6.81 -2.02 -31.49
C GLN A 66 -7.74 -1.94 -32.70
N ASP A 67 -8.96 -2.45 -32.59
CA ASP A 67 -9.94 -2.45 -33.66
C ASP A 67 -10.99 -1.35 -33.43
N PHE A 68 -11.04 -0.39 -34.36
CA PHE A 68 -11.96 0.75 -34.32
C PHE A 68 -13.08 0.66 -35.36
N THR A 69 -13.33 -0.53 -35.91
CA THR A 69 -14.39 -0.76 -36.91
C THR A 69 -15.79 -0.78 -36.31
N SER A 70 -15.91 -0.91 -34.98
CA SER A 70 -17.17 -1.04 -34.25
C SER A 70 -17.17 -0.20 -32.97
N LYS A 71 -18.36 0.21 -32.52
CA LYS A 71 -18.53 0.93 -31.23
C LYS A 71 -18.40 0.00 -30.02
N ALA A 72 -18.59 -1.30 -30.21
CA ALA A 72 -18.47 -2.31 -29.17
C ALA A 72 -17.10 -3.01 -29.28
N LEU A 73 -16.58 -3.45 -28.14
CA LEU A 73 -15.38 -4.29 -28.12
C LEU A 73 -15.68 -5.63 -28.78
N SER A 74 -14.72 -6.16 -29.53
CA SER A 74 -14.79 -7.53 -30.00
C SER A 74 -14.53 -8.52 -28.86
N SER A 75 -14.99 -9.76 -29.00
CA SER A 75 -14.78 -10.83 -28.00
C SER A 75 -13.28 -11.07 -27.68
N LYS A 76 -12.41 -10.83 -28.66
CA LYS A 76 -10.95 -10.90 -28.50
C LYS A 76 -10.41 -9.78 -27.61
N GLU A 77 -10.90 -8.56 -27.81
CA GLU A 77 -10.49 -7.38 -27.02
C GLU A 77 -11.04 -7.48 -25.59
N GLU A 78 -12.28 -7.93 -25.41
CA GLU A 78 -12.85 -8.22 -24.08
C GLU A 78 -11.97 -9.21 -23.31
N SER A 79 -11.61 -10.33 -23.94
CA SER A 79 -10.71 -11.33 -23.35
C SER A 79 -9.32 -10.74 -23.03
N CYS A 80 -8.80 -9.86 -23.89
CA CYS A 80 -7.53 -9.19 -23.65
C CYS A 80 -7.60 -8.26 -22.43
N VAL A 81 -8.65 -7.44 -22.32
CA VAL A 81 -8.81 -6.46 -21.22
C VAL A 81 -8.91 -7.19 -19.88
N MET A 82 -9.65 -8.30 -19.79
CA MET A 82 -9.75 -9.10 -18.56
C MET A 82 -8.38 -9.65 -18.13
N ASN A 83 -7.62 -10.21 -19.07
CA ASN A 83 -6.28 -10.71 -18.80
C ASN A 83 -5.29 -9.57 -18.46
N CYS A 84 -5.44 -8.40 -19.09
CA CYS A 84 -4.61 -7.23 -18.84
C CYS A 84 -4.81 -6.72 -17.40
N ALA A 85 -6.05 -6.61 -16.95
CA ALA A 85 -6.37 -6.17 -15.60
C ALA A 85 -5.78 -7.10 -14.53
N ASP A 86 -5.97 -8.41 -14.70
CA ASP A 86 -5.39 -9.42 -13.79
C ASP A 86 -3.85 -9.34 -13.74
N LYS A 87 -3.22 -9.21 -14.90
CA LYS A 87 -1.76 -9.10 -14.98
C LYS A 87 -1.25 -7.83 -14.32
N PHE A 88 -1.94 -6.71 -14.52
CA PHE A 88 -1.54 -5.43 -13.96
C PHE A 88 -1.64 -5.44 -12.43
N LEU A 89 -2.76 -5.90 -11.86
CA LEU A 89 -2.94 -5.93 -10.41
C LEU A 89 -1.92 -6.85 -9.72
N LYS A 90 -1.71 -8.07 -10.24
CA LYS A 90 -0.69 -9.00 -9.73
C LYS A 90 0.73 -8.43 -9.88
N HIS A 91 0.97 -7.67 -10.94
CA HIS A 91 2.25 -6.98 -11.15
C HIS A 91 2.45 -5.87 -10.12
N SER A 92 1.46 -5.01 -9.90
CA SER A 92 1.52 -3.92 -8.91
C SER A 92 1.77 -4.44 -7.49
N GLU A 93 1.14 -5.54 -7.10
CA GLU A 93 1.40 -6.20 -5.80
C GLU A 93 2.84 -6.71 -5.69
N ARG A 94 3.31 -7.43 -6.72
CA ARG A 94 4.67 -7.97 -6.74
C ARG A 94 5.73 -6.87 -6.70
N VAL A 95 5.54 -5.80 -7.47
CA VAL A 95 6.44 -4.64 -7.47
C VAL A 95 6.42 -3.96 -6.11
N GLY A 96 5.25 -3.80 -5.50
CA GLY A 96 5.12 -3.25 -4.14
C GLY A 96 5.93 -4.04 -3.11
N LEU A 97 5.86 -5.37 -3.14
CA LEU A 97 6.64 -6.23 -2.25
C LEU A 97 8.16 -6.05 -2.44
N ARG A 98 8.63 -6.13 -3.69
CA ARG A 98 10.06 -5.97 -4.00
C ARG A 98 10.57 -4.57 -3.66
N PHE A 99 9.76 -3.54 -3.88
CA PHE A 99 10.10 -2.17 -3.52
C PHE A 99 10.27 -2.02 -2.00
N SER A 100 9.37 -2.63 -1.21
CA SER A 100 9.47 -2.62 0.25
C SER A 100 10.76 -3.30 0.74
N GLU A 101 11.13 -4.44 0.15
CA GLU A 101 12.40 -5.14 0.46
C GLU A 101 13.61 -4.25 0.14
N GLN A 102 13.68 -3.71 -1.07
CA GLN A 102 14.81 -2.87 -1.52
C GLN A 102 14.92 -1.55 -0.75
N ASN A 103 13.78 -0.94 -0.41
CA ASN A 103 13.76 0.29 0.38
C ASN A 103 14.29 0.05 1.82
N ALA A 104 13.97 -1.10 2.42
CA ALA A 104 14.50 -1.49 3.72
C ALA A 104 16.03 -1.72 3.67
N GLU A 105 16.51 -2.42 2.64
CA GLU A 105 17.95 -2.64 2.41
C GLU A 105 18.71 -1.32 2.20
N MET A 106 18.14 -0.38 1.43
CA MET A 106 18.73 0.93 1.18
C MET A 106 18.86 1.75 2.48
N MET A 107 17.82 1.75 3.31
CA MET A 107 17.83 2.44 4.61
C MET A 107 18.86 1.82 5.58
N ALA A 108 18.98 0.49 5.59
CA ALA A 108 19.99 -0.20 6.39
C ALA A 108 21.43 0.12 5.95
N ARG A 109 21.67 0.28 4.64
CA ARG A 109 22.96 0.71 4.09
C ARG A 109 23.24 2.19 4.33
N ALA A 110 22.22 3.04 4.35
CA ALA A 110 22.37 4.47 4.63
C ALA A 110 22.74 4.76 6.09
N GLY A 111 22.31 3.91 7.04
CA GLY A 111 22.67 4.02 8.46
C GLY A 111 24.06 3.50 8.84
N GLN A 112 24.82 2.94 7.88
CA GLN A 112 26.18 2.44 8.09
C GLN A 112 27.27 3.46 7.66
N ARG A 113 26.89 4.70 7.35
CA ARG A 113 27.82 5.81 7.05
C ARG A 113 27.89 6.81 8.20
#